data_AF-A0A496XSI9-F1
#
_entry.id   AF-A0A496XSI9-F1
#
_cell.length_a   1.000
_cell.length_b   1.000
_cell.length_c   1.000
_cell.angle_alpha   90.00
_cell.angle_beta   90.00
_cell.angle_gamma   90.00
#
_symmetry.space_group_name_H-M   'P 1'
#
loop_
_entity.id
_entity.type
_entity.pdbx_description
1 polymer ?
#
loop_
_entity_poly.entity_id
_entity_poly.type
_entity_poly.pdbx_seq_one_letter_code
_entity_poly.pdbx_strand_id
1 'polypeptide(L)'
;MVNSLFLKPIQLSKKFALKFDKKIDGAISFFVRHWGKSKFMIQMSKKAQVMGLEKLFYKGPKAFLYFFLFYLIRDTILYIIIPIFFAKMTTN
;
A
#
# COMPACT_ATOMS: atom_id res chain seq x y z
N MET A 1 -18.37 40.51 3.17
CA MET A 1 -16.89 40.46 3.25
C MET A 1 -16.52 39.21 4.03
N VAL A 2 -16.31 38.07 3.36
CA VAL A 2 -16.07 36.79 4.05
C VAL A 2 -14.65 36.80 4.65
N ASN A 3 -14.56 36.57 5.95
CA ASN A 3 -13.35 36.73 6.75
C ASN A 3 -12.25 35.77 6.25
N SER A 4 -11.18 36.31 5.64
CA SER A 4 -10.06 35.54 5.06
C SER A 4 -9.29 34.70 6.08
N LEU A 5 -9.51 34.94 7.38
CA LEU A 5 -8.96 34.19 8.49
C LEU A 5 -9.51 32.75 8.58
N PHE A 6 -10.77 32.52 8.18
CA PHE A 6 -11.45 31.22 8.31
C PHE A 6 -11.14 30.25 7.15
N LEU A 7 -10.62 30.75 6.03
CA LEU A 7 -10.30 29.96 4.82
C LEU A 7 -8.90 29.33 4.86
N LYS A 8 -7.99 29.82 5.71
CA LYS A 8 -6.63 29.27 5.88
C LYS A 8 -6.60 27.80 6.33
N PRO A 9 -7.37 27.35 7.35
CA PRO A 9 -7.33 25.95 7.79
C PRO A 9 -7.89 24.97 6.74
N ILE A 10 -8.94 25.37 6.01
CA ILE A 10 -9.55 24.54 4.95
C ILE A 10 -8.63 24.38 3.74
N GLN A 11 -7.96 25.47 3.31
CA GLN A 11 -6.98 25.40 2.23
C GLN A 11 -5.74 24.58 2.62
N LEU A 12 -5.34 24.63 3.90
CA LEU A 12 -4.25 23.81 4.41
C LEU A 12 -4.61 22.32 4.39
N SER A 13 -5.80 21.95 4.87
CA SER A 13 -6.29 20.56 4.83
C SER A 13 -6.35 20.00 3.40
N LYS A 14 -6.88 20.78 2.43
CA LYS A 14 -6.88 20.38 1.01
C LYS A 14 -5.47 20.14 0.45
N LYS A 15 -4.50 20.99 0.79
CA LYS A 15 -3.10 20.82 0.35
C LYS A 15 -2.45 19.58 0.95
N PHE A 16 -2.78 19.24 2.20
CA PHE A 16 -2.32 17.99 2.82
C PHE A 16 -2.93 16.78 2.14
N ALA A 17 -4.25 16.76 1.93
CA ALA A 17 -4.93 15.67 1.23
C ALA A 17 -4.35 15.43 -0.16
N LEU A 18 -4.15 16.49 -0.95
CA LEU A 18 -3.54 16.40 -2.30
C LEU A 18 -2.10 15.86 -2.29
N LYS A 19 -1.30 16.14 -1.25
CA LYS A 19 0.05 15.59 -1.12
C LYS A 19 0.03 14.11 -0.74
N PHE A 20 -0.93 13.71 0.10
CA PHE A 20 -1.14 12.31 0.46
C PHE A 20 -1.60 11.50 -0.75
N ASP A 21 -2.55 12.02 -1.52
CA ASP A 21 -3.09 11.39 -2.72
C ASP A 21 -1.99 11.06 -3.73
N LYS A 22 -1.15 12.05 -4.06
CA LYS A 22 0.02 11.85 -4.94
C LYS A 22 1.02 10.81 -4.42
N LYS A 23 1.18 10.71 -3.10
CA LYS A 23 2.08 9.71 -2.48
C LYS A 23 1.49 8.30 -2.58
N ILE A 24 0.19 8.19 -2.41
CA ILE A 24 -0.56 6.93 -2.55
C ILE A 24 -0.54 6.48 -4.01
N ASP A 25 -0.80 7.38 -4.97
CA ASP A 25 -0.73 7.09 -6.41
C ASP A 25 0.64 6.57 -6.84
N GLY A 26 1.72 7.21 -6.36
CA GLY A 26 3.09 6.75 -6.61
C GLY A 26 3.35 5.35 -6.05
N ALA A 27 2.84 5.05 -4.86
CA ALA A 27 2.97 3.73 -4.24
C ALA A 27 2.16 2.66 -4.98
N ILE A 28 0.94 2.98 -5.42
CA ILE A 28 0.09 2.09 -6.21
C ILE A 28 0.72 1.83 -7.58
N SER A 29 1.16 2.86 -8.29
CA SER A 29 1.83 2.74 -9.58
C SER A 29 3.11 1.89 -9.47
N PHE A 30 3.92 2.11 -8.44
CA PHE A 30 5.08 1.29 -8.15
C PHE A 30 4.69 -0.18 -7.87
N PHE A 31 3.63 -0.40 -7.10
CA PHE A 31 3.14 -1.74 -6.76
C PHE A 31 2.62 -2.50 -7.98
N VAL A 32 1.82 -1.86 -8.83
CA VAL A 32 1.30 -2.43 -10.09
C VAL A 32 2.44 -2.73 -11.05
N ARG A 33 3.36 -1.77 -11.24
CA ARG A 33 4.52 -1.94 -12.14
C ARG A 33 5.43 -3.08 -11.74
N HIS A 34 5.60 -3.33 -10.43
CA HIS A 34 6.44 -4.41 -9.93
C HIS A 34 5.65 -5.66 -9.56
N TRP A 35 4.32 -5.65 -9.68
CA TRP A 35 3.42 -6.78 -9.42
C TRP A 35 3.66 -7.48 -8.07
N GLY A 36 4.02 -6.72 -7.04
CA GLY A 36 4.36 -7.33 -5.76
C GLY A 36 5.82 -7.85 -5.64
N LYS A 37 6.61 -7.85 -6.73
CA LYS A 37 7.92 -8.53 -6.85
C LYS A 37 9.10 -7.56 -6.74
N SER A 38 9.05 -6.60 -5.82
CA SER A 38 10.23 -5.75 -5.59
C SER A 38 11.43 -6.58 -5.10
N LYS A 39 12.65 -6.12 -5.37
CA LYS A 39 13.88 -6.79 -4.90
C LYS A 39 13.87 -7.00 -3.37
N PHE A 40 13.32 -6.04 -2.63
CA PHE A 40 13.12 -6.13 -1.19
C PHE A 40 12.18 -7.29 -0.83
N MET A 41 11.01 -7.36 -1.48
CA MET A 41 10.02 -8.42 -1.24
C MET A 41 10.59 -9.79 -1.53
N ILE A 42 11.26 -9.97 -2.67
CA ILE A 42 11.87 -11.25 -3.05
C ILE A 42 12.90 -11.71 -2.01
N GLN A 43 13.78 -10.81 -1.57
CA GLN A 43 14.78 -11.15 -0.57
C GLN A 43 14.17 -11.47 0.79
N MET A 44 13.15 -10.72 1.21
CA MET A 44 12.44 -10.97 2.46
C MET A 44 11.64 -12.27 2.42
N SER A 45 10.99 -12.60 1.30
CA SER A 45 10.31 -13.89 1.11
C SER A 45 11.27 -15.06 1.21
N LYS A 46 12.44 -14.97 0.56
CA LYS A 46 13.50 -16.01 0.68
C LYS A 46 13.98 -16.15 2.13
N LYS A 47 14.20 -15.02 2.81
CA LYS A 47 14.59 -14.99 4.22
C LYS A 47 13.52 -15.58 5.13
N ALA A 48 12.24 -15.32 4.86
CA ALA A 48 11.11 -15.90 5.60
C ALA A 48 11.04 -17.42 5.42
N GLN A 49 11.28 -17.92 4.21
CA GLN A 49 11.30 -19.36 3.93
C GLN A 49 12.43 -20.10 4.65
N VAL A 50 13.62 -19.49 4.73
CA VAL A 50 14.79 -20.13 5.34
C VAL A 50 14.76 -20.02 6.87
N MET A 51 14.39 -18.86 7.42
CA MET A 51 14.53 -18.57 8.85
C MET A 51 13.20 -18.66 9.63
N GLY A 52 12.06 -18.72 8.94
CA GLY A 52 10.74 -18.56 9.55
C GLY A 52 10.39 -17.09 9.83
N LEU A 53 9.10 -16.82 10.07
CA LEU A 53 8.59 -15.47 10.33
C LEU A 53 9.09 -14.90 11.68
N GLU A 54 9.22 -15.75 12.70
CA GLU A 54 9.67 -15.34 14.04
C GLU A 54 11.08 -14.76 14.02
N LYS A 55 12.06 -15.52 13.50
CA LYS A 55 13.45 -15.06 13.41
C LYS A 55 13.62 -13.88 12.46
N LEU A 56 12.74 -13.76 11.46
CA LEU A 56 12.71 -12.59 10.57
C LEU A 56 12.22 -11.34 11.30
N PHE A 57 11.21 -11.47 12.16
CA PHE A 57 10.72 -10.39 13.01
C PHE A 57 11.81 -9.91 13.97
N TYR A 58 12.51 -10.83 14.64
CA TYR A 58 13.62 -10.49 15.55
C TYR A 58 14.78 -9.77 14.86
N LYS A 59 15.04 -10.05 13.56
CA LYS A 59 16.10 -9.36 12.80
C LYS A 59 15.74 -7.93 12.39
N GLY A 60 14.45 -7.61 12.25
CA GLY A 60 14.03 -6.36 11.65
C GLY A 60 12.53 -6.16 11.70
N PRO A 61 11.97 -5.75 12.86
CA PRO A 61 10.52 -5.67 13.05
C PRO A 61 9.86 -4.64 12.13
N LYS A 62 10.55 -3.52 11.84
CA LYS A 62 10.05 -2.52 10.88
C LYS A 62 9.98 -3.08 9.46
N ALA A 63 11.05 -3.73 8.99
CA ALA A 63 11.10 -4.34 7.67
C ALA A 63 10.10 -5.49 7.53
N PHE A 64 9.90 -6.25 8.61
CA PHE A 64 8.87 -7.28 8.71
C PHE A 64 7.47 -6.69 8.57
N LEU A 65 7.17 -5.58 9.26
CA LEU A 65 5.87 -4.92 9.14
C LEU A 65 5.59 -4.45 7.70
N TYR A 66 6.58 -3.86 7.02
CA TYR A 66 6.45 -3.50 5.61
C TYR A 66 6.23 -4.73 4.72
N PHE A 67 6.98 -5.80 4.94
CA PHE A 67 6.82 -7.07 4.23
C PHE A 67 5.42 -7.67 4.43
N PHE A 68 4.93 -7.66 5.67
CA PHE A 68 3.61 -8.18 6.04
C PHE A 68 2.48 -7.34 5.43
N LEU A 69 2.53 -6.02 5.59
CA LEU A 69 1.51 -5.11 5.05
C LEU A 69 1.43 -5.21 3.53
N PHE A 70 2.57 -5.41 2.88
CA PHE A 70 2.63 -5.62 1.45
C PHE A 70 1.99 -6.95 1.01
N TYR A 71 2.23 -8.04 1.74
CA TYR A 71 1.56 -9.33 1.50
C TYR A 71 0.04 -9.21 1.69
N LEU A 72 -0.40 -8.48 2.72
CA LEU A 72 -1.81 -8.25 2.99
C LEU A 72 -2.50 -7.49 1.84
N ILE A 73 -1.87 -6.42 1.33
CA ILE A 73 -2.40 -5.65 0.21
C ILE A 73 -2.44 -6.52 -1.05
N ARG A 74 -1.36 -7.29 -1.32
CA ARG A 74 -1.31 -8.19 -2.48
C ARG A 74 -2.46 -9.22 -2.44
N ASP A 75 -2.64 -9.88 -1.30
CA ASP A 75 -3.66 -10.91 -1.16
C ASP A 75 -5.08 -10.32 -1.21
N THR A 76 -5.27 -9.11 -0.66
CA THR A 76 -6.52 -8.35 -0.81
C THR A 76 -6.82 -8.04 -2.28
N ILE A 77 -5.84 -7.56 -3.05
CA ILE A 77 -6.04 -7.27 -4.48
C ILE A 77 -6.36 -8.57 -5.23
N LEU A 78 -5.56 -9.63 -5.03
CA LEU A 78 -5.68 -10.87 -5.77
C LEU A 78 -6.95 -11.65 -5.47
N TYR A 79 -7.36 -11.74 -4.20
CA TYR A 79 -8.46 -12.61 -3.77
C TYR A 79 -9.78 -11.88 -3.50
N ILE A 80 -9.77 -10.56 -3.36
CA ILE A 80 -11.01 -9.78 -3.12
C ILE A 80 -11.31 -8.89 -4.33
N ILE A 81 -10.39 -8.00 -4.69
CA ILE A 81 -10.66 -6.98 -5.72
C ILE A 81 -10.83 -7.63 -7.11
N ILE A 82 -9.94 -8.54 -7.49
CA ILE A 82 -10.00 -9.19 -8.81
C ILE A 82 -11.30 -10.00 -8.98
N PRO A 83 -11.72 -10.88 -8.04
CA PRO A 83 -13.00 -11.58 -8.17
C PRO A 83 -14.21 -10.66 -8.25
N ILE A 84 -14.26 -9.60 -7.44
CA ILE A 84 -15.34 -8.59 -7.50
C ILE A 84 -15.37 -7.91 -8.87
N PHE A 85 -14.20 -7.58 -9.41
CA PHE A 85 -14.08 -6.96 -10.73
C PHE A 85 -14.62 -7.88 -11.84
N PHE A 86 -14.23 -9.17 -11.83
CA PHE A 86 -14.77 -10.15 -12.79
C PHE A 86 -16.27 -10.38 -12.62
N ALA A 87 -16.76 -10.52 -11.39
CA ALA A 87 -18.20 -10.67 -11.13
C ALA A 87 -19.01 -9.49 -11.69
N LYS A 88 -18.49 -8.26 -11.57
CA LYS A 88 -19.12 -7.05 -12.14
C LYS A 88 -19.10 -7.01 -13.67
N MET A 89 -18.06 -7.54 -14.31
CA MET A 89 -17.99 -7.61 -15.77
C MET A 89 -18.89 -8.68 -16.37
N THR A 90 -19.20 -9.75 -15.61
CA THR A 90 -20.07 -10.84 -16.09
C THR A 90 -21.55 -10.61 -15.78
N THR A 91 -21.89 -9.79 -14.77
CA THR A 91 -23.28 -9.52 -14.36
C THR A 91 -23.91 -8.32 -15.09
N ASN A 92 -23.10 -7.53 -15.80
CA ASN A 92 -23.58 -6.49 -16.72
C ASN A 92 -23.56 -7.00 -18.16
#